data_AF-A0A0N0YJ83-F1
#
_entry.id   AF-A0A0N0YJ83-F1
#
_cell.length_a   1.000
_cell.length_b   1.000
_cell.length_c   1.000
_cell.angle_alpha   90.00
_cell.angle_beta   90.00
_cell.angle_gamma   90.00
#
_symmetry.space_group_name_H-M   'P 1'
#
loop_
_entity.id
_entity.type
_entity.pdbx_description
1 polymer ?
#
loop_
_entity_poly.entity_id
_entity_poly.type
_entity_poly.pdbx_seq_one_letter_code
_entity_poly.pdbx_strand_id
1 'polypeptide(L)'
;MFTPGQWGGAPQVIEVLNRVGVHRPPTARPRPRPDHVSGDKAYSSRRNRWCVRRSDTFPEPKDRRAHRHRRGSAGRRPTVFDRDRDRYRRRTEVERTISGLKDHSHAVATRYGKMPCVFLGTVTVASILFRLAS
;
A
#
# COMPACT_ATOMS: atom_id res chain seq x y z
N MET A 1 3.15 9.53 -9.42
CA MET A 1 2.23 10.30 -10.28
C MET A 1 0.93 10.49 -9.51
N PHE A 2 0.33 11.69 -9.46
CA PHE A 2 -0.96 11.88 -8.77
C PHE A 2 -2.09 11.51 -9.74
N THR A 3 -3.00 10.62 -9.36
CA THR A 3 -4.12 10.24 -10.23
C THR A 3 -5.12 11.39 -10.30
N PRO A 4 -5.67 11.72 -11.49
CA PRO A 4 -6.88 12.51 -11.58
C PRO A 4 -8.01 11.82 -10.82
N GLY A 5 -8.88 12.61 -10.19
CA GLY A 5 -10.02 12.10 -9.42
C GLY A 5 -10.80 11.03 -10.19
N GLN A 6 -11.33 10.04 -9.45
CA GLN A 6 -12.00 8.80 -9.87
C GLN A 6 -11.13 7.54 -10.04
N TRP A 7 -9.81 7.64 -10.20
CA TRP A 7 -8.96 6.43 -10.24
C TRP A 7 -8.53 6.00 -8.83
N GLY A 8 -9.04 4.85 -8.37
CA GLY A 8 -8.59 4.24 -7.10
C GLY A 8 -7.08 4.00 -7.12
N GLY A 9 -6.39 4.07 -5.98
CA GLY A 9 -4.92 3.96 -5.90
C GLY A 9 -4.32 2.64 -6.40
N ALA A 10 -5.15 1.65 -6.73
CA ALA A 10 -4.72 0.31 -7.13
C ALA A 10 -3.73 0.26 -8.31
N PRO A 11 -3.85 1.07 -9.38
CA PRO A 11 -2.90 1.10 -10.50
C PRO A 11 -1.56 1.75 -10.15
N GLN A 12 -1.49 2.57 -9.10
CA GLN A 12 -0.26 3.25 -8.69
C GLN A 12 0.69 2.34 -7.92
N VAL A 13 0.22 1.20 -7.41
CA VAL A 13 1.05 0.27 -6.63
C VAL A 13 2.33 -0.09 -7.37
N ILE A 14 2.25 -0.34 -8.67
CA ILE A 14 3.41 -0.72 -9.48
C ILE A 14 4.42 0.42 -9.55
N GLU A 15 3.93 1.64 -9.77
CA GLU A 15 4.78 2.82 -9.86
C GLU A 15 5.47 3.11 -8.51
N VAL A 16 4.72 2.99 -7.41
CA VAL A 16 5.26 3.16 -6.05
C VAL A 16 6.31 2.10 -5.75
N LEU A 17 6.03 0.83 -6.02
CA LEU A 17 7.00 -0.26 -5.80
C LEU A 17 8.25 -0.11 -6.67
N ASN A 18 8.14 0.42 -7.88
CA ASN A 18 9.30 0.69 -8.74
C ASN A 18 10.16 1.85 -8.24
N ARG A 19 9.58 2.82 -7.53
CA ARG A 19 10.28 3.98 -6.96
C ARG A 19 10.87 3.71 -5.58
N VAL A 20 10.33 2.74 -4.85
CA VAL A 20 10.76 2.38 -3.50
C VAL A 20 11.68 1.16 -3.56
N GLY A 21 12.97 1.36 -3.25
CA GLY A 21 13.91 0.26 -3.07
C GLY A 21 13.72 -0.41 -1.71
N VAL A 22 13.64 -1.74 -1.67
CA VAL A 22 13.62 -2.46 -0.39
C VAL A 22 15.03 -2.51 0.18
N HIS A 23 15.19 -1.98 1.39
CA HIS A 23 16.46 -1.98 2.12
C HIS A 23 16.99 -3.41 2.28
N ARG A 24 18.30 -3.56 2.03
CA ARG A 24 19.06 -4.80 2.21
C ARG A 24 20.23 -4.53 3.15
N PRO A 25 20.86 -5.58 3.71
CA PRO A 25 22.16 -5.43 4.36
C PRO A 25 23.11 -4.60 3.46
N PRO A 26 24.01 -3.80 4.06
CA PRO A 26 24.68 -2.66 3.42
C PRO A 26 25.47 -3.01 2.14
N THR A 27 25.81 -4.28 1.93
CA THR A 27 26.61 -4.75 0.79
C THR A 27 25.80 -5.04 -0.48
N ALA A 28 24.47 -4.90 -0.48
CA ALA A 28 23.65 -5.32 -1.61
C ALA A 28 22.73 -4.21 -2.16
N ARG A 29 22.70 -4.09 -3.49
CA ARG A 29 21.80 -3.17 -4.20
C ARG A 29 20.34 -3.34 -3.73
N PRO A 30 19.62 -2.24 -3.44
CA PRO A 30 18.20 -2.28 -3.11
C PRO A 30 17.43 -3.08 -4.14
N ARG A 31 16.50 -3.93 -3.68
CA ARG A 31 15.71 -4.75 -4.61
C ARG A 31 14.62 -3.88 -5.27
N PRO A 32 14.38 -4.06 -6.58
CA PRO A 32 13.27 -3.41 -7.28
C PRO A 32 11.92 -4.09 -7.01
N ARG A 33 11.92 -5.36 -6.58
CA ARG A 33 10.69 -6.07 -6.18
C ARG A 33 10.79 -6.60 -4.75
N PRO A 34 9.80 -6.29 -3.90
CA PRO A 34 9.72 -6.83 -2.55
C PRO A 34 9.49 -8.34 -2.56
N ASP A 35 10.03 -9.02 -1.54
CA ASP A 35 9.76 -10.44 -1.33
C ASP A 35 8.31 -10.66 -0.88
N HIS A 36 7.77 -9.73 -0.08
CA HIS A 36 6.40 -9.76 0.41
C HIS A 36 5.78 -8.36 0.51
N VAL A 37 4.48 -8.21 0.20
CA VAL A 37 3.72 -6.96 0.37
C VAL A 37 2.40 -7.24 1.09
N SER A 38 2.12 -6.46 2.12
CA SER A 38 0.81 -6.40 2.76
C SER A 38 0.09 -5.12 2.34
N GLY A 39 -1.22 -5.19 2.10
CA GLY A 39 -1.96 -3.98 1.76
C GLY A 39 -3.46 -4.15 1.88
N ASP A 40 -4.16 -3.07 1.56
CA ASP A 40 -5.61 -3.07 1.63
C ASP A 40 -6.25 -3.98 0.58
N LYS A 41 -7.46 -4.42 0.90
CA LYS A 41 -8.35 -5.20 0.06
C LYS A 41 -8.60 -4.61 -1.32
N ALA A 42 -8.60 -3.28 -1.43
CA ALA A 42 -8.68 -2.57 -2.70
C ALA A 42 -7.50 -2.90 -3.65
N TYR A 43 -6.37 -3.35 -3.11
CA TYR A 43 -5.14 -3.68 -3.85
C TYR A 43 -5.03 -5.17 -4.22
N SER A 44 -6.04 -5.99 -3.92
CA SER A 44 -6.07 -7.44 -4.20
C SER A 44 -6.15 -7.83 -5.69
N SER A 45 -5.91 -6.89 -6.61
CA SER A 45 -5.96 -7.13 -8.06
C SER A 45 -4.86 -8.11 -8.50
N ARG A 46 -5.13 -8.90 -9.55
CA ARG A 46 -4.11 -9.80 -10.11
C ARG A 46 -2.84 -9.04 -10.47
N ARG A 47 -2.99 -7.91 -11.17
CA ARG A 47 -1.86 -7.08 -11.62
C ARG A 47 -0.92 -6.69 -10.47
N ASN A 48 -1.46 -6.39 -9.30
CA ASN A 48 -0.67 -5.99 -8.14
C ASN A 48 0.08 -7.17 -7.50
N ARG A 49 -0.52 -8.38 -7.53
CA ARG A 49 0.13 -9.61 -7.05
C ARG A 49 1.36 -9.98 -7.87
N TRP A 50 1.35 -9.72 -9.18
CA TRP A 50 2.50 -9.97 -10.08
C TRP A 50 3.73 -9.09 -9.78
N CYS A 51 3.56 -8.00 -9.02
CA CYS A 51 4.64 -7.10 -8.66
C CYS A 51 5.48 -7.58 -7.46
N VAL A 52 5.08 -8.68 -6.81
CA VAL A 52 5.74 -9.23 -5.62
C VAL A 52 6.47 -10.52 -5.98
N ARG A 53 7.64 -10.76 -5.38
CA ARG A 53 8.51 -11.88 -5.77
C ARG A 53 8.09 -13.23 -5.17
N ARG A 54 7.64 -13.29 -3.92
CA ARG A 54 7.32 -14.56 -3.23
C ARG A 54 5.85 -14.67 -2.86
N SER A 55 5.32 -13.73 -2.09
CA SER A 55 3.95 -13.82 -1.57
C SER A 55 3.34 -12.45 -1.26
N ASP A 56 2.01 -12.37 -1.23
CA ASP A 56 1.27 -11.14 -0.92
C ASP A 56 0.18 -11.37 0.13
N THR A 57 -0.06 -10.37 0.98
CA THR A 57 -1.14 -10.36 1.96
C THR A 57 -2.12 -9.24 1.61
N PHE A 58 -3.00 -9.50 0.63
CA PHE A 58 -4.16 -8.66 0.33
C PHE A 58 -5.46 -9.38 0.72
N PRO A 59 -6.26 -8.81 1.64
CA PRO A 59 -7.59 -9.34 1.94
C PRO A 59 -8.48 -9.33 0.69
N GLU A 60 -9.39 -10.30 0.55
CA GLU A 60 -10.28 -10.35 -0.61
C GLU A 60 -11.61 -9.61 -0.35
N PRO A 61 -12.14 -8.89 -1.37
CA PRO A 61 -13.55 -8.70 -1.69
C PRO A 61 -14.59 -9.43 -0.83
N LYS A 62 -15.48 -8.81 -0.04
CA LYS A 62 -16.56 -9.62 0.60
C LYS A 62 -17.49 -10.10 -0.52
N ASP A 63 -17.77 -9.21 -1.45
CA ASP A 63 -18.58 -9.48 -2.64
C ASP A 63 -17.88 -10.41 -3.63
N ARG A 64 -16.55 -10.32 -3.80
CA ARG A 64 -15.80 -11.29 -4.63
C ARG A 64 -15.81 -12.68 -4.02
N ARG A 65 -15.68 -12.79 -2.69
CA ARG A 65 -15.82 -14.05 -1.96
C ARG A 65 -17.23 -14.63 -2.17
N ALA A 66 -18.27 -13.82 -1.98
CA ALA A 66 -19.66 -14.23 -2.19
C ALA A 66 -19.93 -14.66 -3.64
N HIS A 67 -19.46 -13.90 -4.63
CA HIS A 67 -19.59 -14.24 -6.04
C HIS A 67 -18.81 -15.52 -6.42
N ARG A 68 -17.65 -15.78 -5.81
CA ARG A 68 -16.94 -17.05 -5.96
C ARG A 68 -17.74 -18.21 -5.36
N HIS A 69 -18.28 -18.04 -4.15
CA HIS A 69 -19.15 -19.06 -3.54
C HIS A 69 -20.37 -19.37 -4.42
N ARG A 70 -20.99 -18.34 -5.03
CA ARG A 70 -22.09 -18.53 -5.99
C ARG A 70 -21.67 -19.29 -7.26
N ARG A 71 -20.41 -19.21 -7.67
CA ARG A 71 -19.89 -19.90 -8.87
C ARG A 71 -19.43 -21.34 -8.62
N GLY A 72 -19.47 -21.84 -7.39
CA GLY A 72 -19.13 -23.24 -7.07
C GLY A 72 -17.76 -23.65 -7.60
N SER A 73 -17.65 -24.84 -8.20
CA SER A 73 -16.41 -25.38 -8.80
C SER A 73 -15.87 -24.54 -9.98
N ALA A 74 -16.73 -23.79 -10.67
CA ALA A 74 -16.31 -22.82 -11.70
C ALA A 74 -15.72 -21.54 -11.09
N GLY A 75 -16.01 -21.29 -9.81
CA GLY A 75 -15.38 -20.27 -8.97
C GLY A 75 -14.00 -20.74 -8.54
N ARG A 76 -13.02 -20.63 -9.44
CA ARG A 76 -11.59 -20.98 -9.28
C ARG A 76 -11.04 -20.92 -7.84
N ARG A 77 -10.03 -21.77 -7.56
CA ARG A 77 -9.34 -21.95 -6.26
C ARG A 77 -9.22 -20.63 -5.48
N PRO A 78 -9.69 -20.60 -4.22
CA PRO A 78 -9.66 -19.39 -3.43
C PRO A 78 -8.23 -18.89 -3.21
N THR A 79 -8.09 -17.58 -3.18
CA THR A 79 -6.85 -16.93 -2.79
C THR A 79 -6.56 -17.31 -1.35
N VAL A 80 -5.47 -18.06 -1.14
CA VAL A 80 -4.99 -18.43 0.19
C VAL A 80 -4.52 -17.14 0.86
N PHE A 81 -5.45 -16.43 1.49
CA PHE A 81 -5.11 -15.47 2.52
C PHE A 81 -4.77 -16.32 3.73
N ASP A 82 -3.53 -16.81 3.77
CA ASP A 82 -3.00 -17.25 5.04
C ASP A 82 -3.04 -16.02 5.93
N ARG A 83 -3.83 -16.13 7.00
CA ARG A 83 -3.82 -15.17 8.09
C ARG A 83 -2.47 -15.32 8.76
N ASP A 84 -1.42 -14.83 8.13
CA ASP A 84 -0.17 -14.49 8.78
C ASP A 84 -0.50 -13.24 9.62
N ARG A 85 -1.30 -13.46 10.67
CA ARG A 85 -1.99 -12.44 11.47
C ARG A 85 -0.98 -11.47 12.03
N ASP A 86 0.21 -11.97 12.34
CA ASP A 86 1.32 -11.21 12.86
C ASP A 86 1.93 -10.27 11.82
N ARG A 87 2.01 -10.69 10.54
CA ARG A 87 2.48 -9.81 9.45
C ARG A 87 1.45 -8.77 9.06
N TYR A 88 0.16 -9.12 9.06
CA TYR A 88 -0.90 -8.14 8.78
C TYR A 88 -1.08 -7.15 9.93
N ARG A 89 -0.82 -7.54 11.19
CA ARG A 89 -0.91 -6.67 12.38
C ARG A 89 -0.01 -5.44 12.29
N ARG A 90 1.17 -5.56 11.69
CA ARG A 90 2.09 -4.43 11.46
C ARG A 90 1.52 -3.33 10.55
N ARG A 91 0.42 -3.58 9.85
CA ARG A 91 -0.31 -2.54 9.11
C ARG A 91 -0.83 -1.43 10.04
N THR A 92 -1.25 -1.77 11.26
CA THR A 92 -1.75 -0.79 12.22
C THR A 92 -0.69 0.23 12.61
N GLU A 93 0.59 -0.16 12.65
CA GLU A 93 1.69 0.78 12.89
C GLU A 93 1.76 1.83 11.77
N VAL A 94 1.76 1.38 10.51
CA VAL A 94 1.78 2.27 9.33
C VAL A 94 0.57 3.19 9.32
N GLU A 95 -0.63 2.66 9.60
CA GLU A 95 -1.86 3.46 9.66
C GLU A 95 -1.79 4.52 10.76
N ARG A 96 -1.32 4.15 11.95
CA ARG A 96 -1.14 5.10 13.06
C ARG A 96 -0.10 6.16 12.73
N THR A 97 1.00 5.80 12.07
CA THR A 97 2.01 6.77 11.62
C THR A 97 1.43 7.75 10.62
N ILE A 98 0.64 7.28 9.64
CA ILE A 98 0.00 8.15 8.64
C ILE A 98 -1.06 9.04 9.29
N SER A 99 -1.85 8.50 10.22
CA SER A 99 -2.83 9.30 10.97
C SER A 99 -2.12 10.35 11.82
N GLY A 100 -1.10 9.98 12.59
CA GLY A 100 -0.30 10.93 13.38
C GLY A 100 0.38 12.01 12.54
N LEU A 101 0.86 11.68 11.34
CA LEU A 101 1.39 12.67 10.40
C LEU A 101 0.32 13.67 9.95
N LYS A 102 -0.90 13.21 9.69
CA LYS A 102 -2.04 14.09 9.33
C LYS A 102 -2.48 14.94 10.51
N ASP A 103 -2.48 14.38 11.71
CA ASP A 103 -2.82 15.09 12.95
C ASP A 103 -1.77 16.17 13.27
N HIS A 104 -0.49 15.87 13.04
CA HIS A 104 0.62 16.81 13.22
C HIS A 104 0.68 17.91 12.15
N SER A 105 0.19 17.64 10.93
CA SER A 105 0.24 18.59 9.81
C SER A 105 -1.09 18.73 9.10
N HIS A 106 -1.83 19.79 9.45
CA HIS A 106 -3.11 20.13 8.82
C HIS A 106 -3.01 20.31 7.29
N ALA A 107 -1.85 20.78 6.79
CA ALA A 107 -1.59 20.92 5.36
C ALA A 107 -1.56 19.57 4.61
N VAL A 108 -1.08 18.51 5.27
CA VAL A 108 -1.11 17.14 4.74
C VAL A 108 -2.53 16.56 4.83
N ALA A 109 -3.25 16.84 5.92
CA ALA A 109 -4.62 16.35 6.11
C ALA A 109 -5.60 16.90 5.07
N THR A 110 -5.53 18.20 4.78
CA THR A 110 -6.52 18.88 3.93
C THR A 110 -6.18 18.89 2.45
N ARG A 111 -4.89 18.79 2.07
CA ARG A 111 -4.42 18.76 0.68
C ARG A 111 -5.06 19.88 -0.19
N TYR A 112 -4.82 21.14 0.17
CA TYR A 112 -5.29 22.28 -0.66
C TYR A 112 -4.41 22.56 -1.90
N GLY A 113 -3.20 21.99 -1.96
CA GLY A 113 -2.29 22.20 -3.09
C GLY A 113 -2.77 21.53 -4.37
N LYS A 114 -3.05 22.32 -5.42
CA LYS A 114 -3.38 21.80 -6.76
C LYS A 114 -2.19 21.15 -7.48
N MET A 115 -0.97 21.59 -7.15
CA MET A 115 0.26 21.08 -7.76
C MET A 115 0.81 19.85 -7.02
N PRO A 116 1.02 18.70 -7.69
CA PRO A 116 1.57 17.49 -7.08
C PRO A 116 2.96 17.67 -6.45
N CYS A 117 3.83 18.49 -7.05
CA CYS A 117 5.17 18.76 -6.53
C CYS A 117 5.11 19.51 -5.19
N VAL A 118 4.22 20.50 -5.07
CA VAL A 118 4.00 21.25 -3.82
C VAL A 118 3.52 20.32 -2.73
N PHE A 119 2.53 19.47 -3.03
CA PHE A 119 2.02 18.50 -2.06
C PHE A 119 3.09 17.49 -1.62
N LEU A 120 3.91 16.98 -2.55
CA LEU A 120 5.01 16.08 -2.21
C LEU A 120 6.06 16.77 -1.31
N GLY A 121 6.37 18.04 -1.59
CA GLY A 121 7.24 18.85 -0.75
C GLY A 121 6.68 19.01 0.67
N THR A 122 5.39 19.35 0.80
CA THR A 122 4.70 19.46 2.09
C THR A 122 4.75 18.14 2.88
N VAL A 123 4.45 17.01 2.23
CA VAL A 123 4.51 15.68 2.86
C VAL A 123 5.93 15.37 3.32
N THR A 124 6.94 15.72 2.53
CA THR A 124 8.35 15.46 2.85
C THR A 124 8.78 16.25 4.08
N VAL A 125 8.53 17.56 4.10
CA VAL A 125 8.86 18.42 5.25
C VAL A 125 8.08 17.98 6.50
N ALA A 126 6.78 17.71 6.37
CA ALA A 126 5.96 17.24 7.48
C ALA A 126 6.46 15.89 8.04
N SER A 127 6.94 14.99 7.18
CA SER A 127 7.48 13.69 7.61
C SER A 127 8.80 13.85 8.38
N ILE A 128 9.66 14.79 7.96
CA ILE A 128 10.91 15.11 8.68
C ILE A 128 10.59 15.71 10.04
N LEU A 129 9.70 16.70 10.11
CA LEU A 129 9.29 17.34 11.36
C LEU A 129 8.63 16.34 12.31
N PHE A 130 7.72 15.52 11.80
CA PHE A 130 7.08 14.46 12.59
C PHE A 130 8.11 13.50 13.20
N ARG A 131 9.13 13.10 12.44
CA ARG A 131 10.21 12.23 12.93
C ARG A 131 11.09 12.90 13.98
N LEU A 132 11.29 14.22 13.91
CA LEU A 132 12.07 14.97 14.91
C LEU A 132 11.29 15.25 16.19
N ALA A 133 9.95 15.25 16.11
CA ALA A 133 9.05 15.47 17.24
C ALA A 133 8.62 14.17 17.95
N SER A 134 9.08 13.00 17.47
CA SER A 134 8.73 11.66 17.98
C SER A 134 9.81 11.04 18.83
#